data_AF-A0A852REV8-F1
#
_entry.id   AF-A0A852REV8-F1
#
_cell.length_a   1.000
_cell.length_b   1.000
_cell.length_c   1.000
_cell.angle_alpha   90.00
_cell.angle_beta   90.00
_cell.angle_gamma   90.00
#
_symmetry.space_group_name_H-M   'P 1'
#
loop_
_entity.id
_entity.type
_entity.pdbx_description
1 polymer ?
#
loop_
_entity_poly.entity_id
_entity_poly.type
_entity_poly.pdbx_seq_one_letter_code
_entity_poly.pdbx_strand_id
1 'polypeptide(L)' 'MILVDDIATTGATLRAAIAVLEAEGISVVGAVALCAAERRDAPQKTEWKLTGERG' A
#
# COMPACT_ATOMS: atom_id res chain seq x y z
N MET A 1 -3.94 3.02 -15.41
CA MET A 1 -3.16 3.93 -14.53
C MET A 1 -2.75 3.22 -13.25
N ILE A 2 -1.54 3.45 -12.74
CA ILE A 2 -1.10 2.92 -11.42
C ILE A 2 -0.97 4.09 -10.46
N LEU A 3 -1.60 3.99 -9.29
CA LEU A 3 -1.43 4.97 -8.21
C LEU A 3 -0.22 4.60 -7.35
N VAL A 4 0.55 5.61 -6.94
CA VAL A 4 1.71 5.44 -6.07
C VAL A 4 1.48 6.26 -4.82
N ASP A 5 1.65 5.63 -3.66
CA ASP A 5 1.55 6.27 -2.35
C ASP A 5 2.81 5.94 -1.52
N ASP A 6 3.14 6.77 -0.54
CA ASP A 6 4.26 6.49 0.37
C ASP A 6 3.84 5.48 1.45
N ILE A 7 2.67 5.66 2.05
CA ILE A 7 2.16 4.82 3.13
C ILE A 7 0.67 4.54 3.00
N ALA A 8 0.33 3.26 2.79
CA ALA A 8 -1.04 2.79 2.90
C ALA A 8 -1.36 2.45 4.35
N THR A 9 -2.33 3.15 4.95
CA THR A 9 -2.90 2.80 6.25
C THR A 9 -4.13 1.89 6.04
N THR A 10 -5.34 2.43 6.23
CA THR A 10 -6.61 1.73 5.92
C THR A 10 -6.88 1.64 4.41
N GLY A 11 -6.07 2.32 3.59
CA GLY A 11 -6.29 2.50 2.15
C GLY A 11 -7.44 3.44 1.81
N ALA A 12 -7.99 4.19 2.78
CA ALA A 12 -9.12 5.11 2.53
C ALA A 12 -8.79 6.17 1.48
N THR A 13 -7.60 6.79 1.57
CA THR A 13 -7.12 7.79 0.61
C THR A 13 -7.00 7.21 -0.79
N LEU A 14 -6.31 6.07 -0.94
CA LEU A 14 -6.17 5.37 -2.23
C LEU A 14 -7.54 5.00 -2.83
N ARG A 15 -8.49 4.50 -2.04
CA ARG A 15 -9.85 4.19 -2.53
C ARG A 15 -10.61 5.43 -2.97
N ALA A 16 -10.49 6.54 -2.25
CA ALA A 16 -11.12 7.80 -2.64
C ALA A 16 -10.53 8.32 -3.96
N ALA A 17 -9.20 8.24 -4.13
CA ALA A 17 -8.54 8.60 -5.38
C ALA A 17 -9.01 7.73 -6.54
N ILE A 18 -9.08 6.40 -6.36
CA ILE A 18 -9.61 5.48 -7.37
C ILE A 18 -11.02 5.90 -7.78
N ALA A 19 -11.92 6.11 -6.82
CA ALA A 19 -13.31 6.47 -7.11
C ALA A 19 -13.44 7.78 -7.91
N VAL A 20 -12.66 8.80 -7.57
CA VAL A 20 -12.64 10.08 -8.31
C VAL A 20 -12.13 9.88 -9.73
N LEU A 21 -11.05 9.12 -9.92
CA LEU A 21 -10.45 8.92 -11.24
C LEU A 21 -11.33 8.07 -12.15
N GLU A 22 -11.94 7.02 -11.60
CA GLU A 22 -12.87 6.17 -12.34
C GLU A 22 -14.16 6.92 -12.72
N ALA A 23 -14.63 7.85 -11.86
CA ALA A 23 -15.76 8.72 -12.18
C ALA A 23 -15.48 9.64 -13.39
N GLU A 24 -14.21 10.00 -13.63
CA GLU A 24 -13.75 10.75 -14.81
C GLU A 24 -13.44 9.84 -16.02
N GLY A 25 -13.79 8.55 -15.94
CA GLY A 25 -13.55 7.57 -17.01
C GLY A 25 -12.10 7.08 -17.09
N ILE A 26 -11.27 7.38 -16.09
CA ILE A 26 -9.87 6.95 -16.06
C ILE A 26 -9.76 5.60 -15.35
N SER A 27 -9.37 4.56 -16.10
CA SER A 27 -9.17 3.22 -15.53
C SER A 27 -7.90 3.16 -14.66
N VAL A 28 -8.10 2.82 -13.38
CA VAL A 28 -7.01 2.49 -12.45
C VAL A 28 -6.83 0.97 -12.43
N VAL A 29 -5.63 0.51 -12.77
CA VAL A 29 -5.31 -0.93 -12.88
C VAL A 29 -4.61 -1.48 -11.63
N GLY A 30 -4.23 -0.59 -10.71
CA GLY A 30 -3.61 -0.97 -9.44
C GLY A 30 -3.11 0.23 -8.65
N ALA A 31 -2.69 -0.04 -7.42
CA ALA A 31 -2.01 0.90 -6.55
C ALA A 31 -0.81 0.22 -5.89
N VAL A 32 0.27 0.96 -5.71
CA VAL A 32 1.46 0.51 -4.98
C VAL A 32 1.75 1.50 -3.87
N ALA A 33 2.10 1.01 -2.70
CA ALA A 33 2.57 1.82 -1.59
C ALA A 33 3.96 1.35 -1.15
N LEU A 34 4.85 2.28 -0.82
CA LEU A 34 6.17 1.93 -0.30
C LEU A 34 6.06 1.21 1.06
N CYS A 35 5.15 1.69 1.91
CA CYS A 35 4.89 1.13 3.23
C CYS A 35 3.42 0.76 3.40
N ALA A 36 3.15 -0.29 4.16
CA ALA A 36 1.82 -0.59 4.69
C ALA A 36 1.85 -0.48 6.22
N ALA A 37 1.04 0.40 6.78
CA ALA A 37 0.89 0.54 8.22
C ALA A 37 -0.19 -0.42 8.73
N GLU A 38 0.23 -1.49 9.39
CA GLU A 38 -0.69 -2.40 10.06
C GLU A 38 -1.32 -1.73 11.30
N ARG A 39 -2.54 -2.15 11.68
CA ARG A 39 -3.18 -1.67 12.91
C ARG A 39 -2.30 -2.05 14.12
N ARG A 40 -2.26 -1.18 15.13
CA ARG A 40 -1.48 -1.40 16.36
C ARG A 40 -1.74 -2.74 17.06
N ASP A 41 -2.97 -3.27 16.94
CA ASP A 41 -3.36 -4.53 17.57
C ASP A 41 -3.21 -5.74 16.63
N ALA A 42 -2.66 -5.53 15.43
CA ALA A 42 -2.35 -6.63 14.53
C ALA A 42 -1.18 -7.43 15.12
N PRO A 43 -1.22 -8.78 15.04
CA PRO A 43 -0.09 -9.59 15.47
C PRO A 43 1.15 -9.14 14.70
N GLN A 44 2.17 -8.68 15.43
CA GLN A 44 3.43 -8.27 14.86
C GLN A 44 4.00 -9.46 14.08
N LYS A 45 4.16 -9.32 12.76
CA LYS A 45 4.92 -10.27 11.95
C LYS A 45 6.38 -10.16 12.37
N THR A 46 6.79 -11.00 13.32
CA THR A 46 8.15 -11.04 13.86
C THR A 46 9.15 -11.75 12.95
N GLU A 47 8.73 -12.21 11.77
CA GLU A 47 9.61 -12.93 10.85
C GLU A 47 10.44 -11.97 10.00
N TRP A 48 11.51 -11.44 10.60
CA TRP A 48 12.60 -10.83 9.87
C TRP A 48 13.60 -11.92 9.47
N LYS A 49 13.50 -12.47 8.25
CA LYS A 49 14.62 -13.22 7.66
C LYS A 49 15.67 -12.24 7.15
N LEU A 50 16.40 -11.65 8.09
CA LEU A 50 17.67 -10.99 7.80
C LEU A 50 18.71 -12.08 7.59
N THR A 51 18.71 -12.74 6.43
CA THR A 51 19.86 -13.52 5.98
C THR A 51 20.98 -12.53 5.68
N GLY A 52 21.71 -12.15 6.73
CA GLY A 52 22.86 -11.28 6.68
C GLY A 52 24.09 -11.95 6.07
N GLU A 53 23.93 -12.63 4.93
CA GLU A 53 25.08 -13.09 4.14
C GLU A 53 25.72 -11.86 3.48
N ARG A 54 26.74 -11.34 4.14
CA ARG A 54 27.80 -10.54 3.50
C ARG A 54 28.94 -11.51 3.19
N GLY A 55 29.27 -11.69 1.92
CA GLY A 55 30.43 -12.46 1.46
C GLY A 55 30.09 -13.40 0.34
#